data_AF-A0A8X7RC83-F1
#
_entry.id   AF-A0A8X7RC83-F1
#
_cell.length_a   1.000
_cell.length_b   1.000
_cell.length_c   1.000
_cell.angle_alpha   90.00
_cell.angle_beta   90.00
_cell.angle_gamma   90.00
#
_symmetry.space_group_name_H-M   'P 1'
#
loop_
_entity.id
_entity.type
_entity.pdbx_description
1 polymer ?
#
loop_
_entity_poly.entity_id
_entity_poly.type
_entity_poly.pdbx_seq_one_letter_code
_entity_poly.pdbx_strand_id
1 'polypeptide(L)'
;MAKQGLLGWHYNDSGIYTVKSGYWLATHLPNQEIIQPTYGNTTIKKKLWKTQMPSKIHHFLWKASSRSLPKGSNLKRRHVTNQDQCCRCCSSEETEKHILFDCPYAQQIWRASGISNMILTDTSATLEEMMEACLQ
;
A
#
# COMPACT_ATOMS: atom_id res chain seq x y z
N MET A 1 18.61 -32.16 35.45
CA MET A 1 18.00 -30.93 35.98
C MET A 1 18.16 -29.83 34.94
N ALA A 2 17.10 -29.54 34.17
CA ALA A 2 17.11 -28.55 33.11
C ALA A 2 17.03 -27.13 33.71
N LYS A 3 18.00 -26.26 33.38
CA LYS A 3 17.94 -24.84 33.75
C LYS A 3 16.87 -24.15 32.91
N GLN A 4 15.78 -23.77 33.55
CA GLN A 4 14.80 -22.82 33.03
C GLN A 4 15.40 -21.39 33.05
N GLY A 5 15.17 -20.59 31.99
CA GLY A 5 15.03 -19.14 32.17
C GLY A 5 15.92 -18.16 31.41
N LEU A 6 16.56 -18.50 30.28
CA LEU A 6 17.23 -17.49 29.43
C LEU A 6 16.76 -17.61 27.98
N LEU A 7 15.83 -16.73 27.56
CA LEU A 7 15.57 -16.46 26.14
C LEU A 7 16.79 -15.71 25.58
N GLY A 8 17.74 -16.45 25.01
CA GLY A 8 18.91 -15.91 24.32
C GLY A 8 18.74 -15.99 22.81
N TRP A 9 19.30 -15.02 22.08
CA TRP A 9 19.40 -15.07 20.63
C TRP A 9 20.39 -16.17 20.22
N HIS A 10 19.89 -17.34 19.81
CA HIS A 10 20.72 -18.53 19.56
C HIS A 10 21.51 -18.50 18.24
N TYR A 11 21.40 -17.41 17.46
CA TYR A 11 22.15 -17.22 16.21
C TYR A 11 23.41 -16.36 16.38
N ASN A 12 23.91 -16.22 17.62
CA ASN A 12 25.28 -15.83 17.92
C ASN A 12 25.72 -16.35 19.29
N ASP A 13 27.04 -16.43 19.50
CA ASP A 13 27.63 -16.97 20.73
C ASP A 13 27.41 -16.08 21.96
N SER A 14 27.11 -14.80 21.74
CA SER A 14 26.84 -13.85 22.83
C SER A 14 25.42 -13.98 23.39
N GLY A 15 24.51 -14.66 22.70
CA GLY A 15 23.10 -14.75 23.09
C GLY A 15 22.35 -13.41 23.01
N ILE A 16 22.97 -12.34 22.51
CA ILE A 16 22.40 -10.98 22.45
C ILE A 16 21.98 -10.67 21.01
N TYR A 17 20.73 -10.25 20.81
CA TYR A 17 20.26 -9.82 19.50
C TYR A 17 21.03 -8.59 19.00
N THR A 18 21.45 -8.62 17.73
CA THR A 18 21.96 -7.44 17.01
C THR A 18 21.30 -7.39 15.64
N VAL A 19 21.17 -6.19 15.06
CA VAL A 19 20.66 -6.04 13.69
C VAL A 19 21.48 -6.88 12.70
N LYS A 20 22.79 -6.99 12.90
CA LYS A 20 23.69 -7.82 12.09
C LYS A 20 23.34 -9.31 12.17
N SER A 21 23.20 -9.87 13.38
CA SER A 21 22.86 -11.29 13.56
C SER A 21 21.43 -11.59 13.12
N GLY A 22 20.49 -10.65 13.29
CA GLY A 22 19.14 -10.72 12.75
C GLY A 22 19.10 -10.72 11.22
N TYR A 23 19.85 -9.83 10.57
CA TYR A 23 19.94 -9.76 9.11
C TYR A 23 20.65 -10.99 8.51
N TRP A 24 21.74 -11.44 9.14
CA TRP A 24 22.42 -12.67 8.74
C TRP A 24 21.47 -13.85 8.79
N LEU A 25 20.70 -14.00 9.88
CA LEU A 25 19.69 -15.03 9.98
C LEU A 25 18.64 -14.93 8.86
N ALA A 26 18.05 -13.74 8.66
CA ALA A 26 17.00 -13.52 7.67
C ALA A 26 17.44 -13.85 6.23
N THR A 27 18.75 -13.75 5.94
CA THR A 27 19.32 -14.05 4.62
C THR A 27 19.79 -15.50 4.46
N HIS A 28 19.97 -16.25 5.55
CA HIS A 28 20.53 -17.61 5.54
C HIS A 28 19.53 -18.69 5.99
N LEU A 29 18.28 -18.32 6.35
CA LEU A 29 17.22 -19.29 6.61
C LEU A 29 16.74 -19.95 5.30
N PRO A 30 16.63 -21.30 5.27
CA PRO A 30 16.25 -22.05 4.07
C PRO A 30 14.80 -21.83 3.64
N ASN A 31 13.93 -21.39 4.55
CA ASN A 31 12.58 -20.91 4.24
C ASN A 31 12.60 -19.39 4.13
N GLN A 32 13.17 -18.87 3.05
CA GLN A 32 12.76 -17.55 2.59
C GLN A 32 11.30 -17.68 2.14
N GLU A 33 10.35 -17.27 2.98
CA GLU A 33 9.10 -16.78 2.42
C GLU A 33 9.52 -15.72 1.40
N ILE A 34 9.32 -16.01 0.11
CA ILE A 34 9.61 -15.07 -0.95
C ILE A 34 8.94 -13.77 -0.53
N ILE A 35 9.73 -12.73 -0.25
CA ILE A 35 9.19 -11.42 0.11
C ILE A 35 8.39 -11.01 -1.13
N GLN A 36 7.07 -11.16 -1.03
CA GLN A 36 6.24 -10.89 -2.18
C GLN A 36 6.41 -9.42 -2.52
N PRO A 37 6.60 -9.10 -3.81
CA PRO A 37 6.76 -7.72 -4.22
C PRO A 37 5.57 -6.92 -3.69
N THR A 38 5.85 -5.71 -3.23
CA THR A 38 4.79 -4.81 -2.74
C THR A 38 3.70 -4.72 -3.80
N TYR A 39 2.45 -4.97 -3.38
CA TYR A 39 1.27 -5.02 -4.25
C TYR A 39 1.28 -3.95 -5.35
N GLY A 40 0.88 -4.31 -6.57
CA GLY A 40 0.78 -3.37 -7.70
C GLY A 40 1.93 -3.48 -8.71
N ASN A 41 1.72 -2.92 -9.89
CA ASN A 41 2.56 -3.07 -11.06
C ASN A 41 3.88 -2.29 -10.92
N THR A 42 4.99 -3.02 -11.01
CA THR A 42 6.35 -2.46 -10.87
C THR A 42 6.69 -1.47 -11.98
N THR A 43 6.16 -1.65 -13.19
CA THR A 43 6.36 -0.74 -14.33
C THR A 43 5.72 0.62 -14.05
N ILE A 44 4.50 0.62 -13.51
CA ILE A 44 3.76 1.85 -13.21
C ILE A 44 4.43 2.58 -12.05
N LYS A 45 4.87 1.86 -11.00
CA LYS A 45 5.68 2.46 -9.93
C LYS A 45 6.94 3.12 -10.47
N LYS A 46 7.66 2.48 -11.39
CA LYS A 46 8.84 3.10 -12.03
C LYS A 46 8.49 4.35 -12.83
N LYS A 47 7.37 4.35 -13.56
CA LYS A 47 6.88 5.55 -14.28
C LYS A 47 6.55 6.68 -13.30
N LEU A 48 5.80 6.36 -12.23
CA LEU A 48 5.43 7.31 -11.18
C LEU A 48 6.64 8.03 -10.60
N TRP A 49 7.77 7.34 -10.39
CA TRP A 49 8.99 7.94 -9.86
C TRP A 49 9.79 8.78 -10.88
N LYS A 50 9.51 8.63 -12.18
CA LYS A 50 10.18 9.39 -13.24
C LYS A 50 9.47 10.71 -13.58
N THR A 51 8.18 10.82 -13.27
CA THR A 51 7.41 12.04 -13.52
C THR A 51 7.93 13.20 -12.66
N GLN A 52 7.97 14.42 -13.19
CA GLN A 52 8.35 15.59 -12.39
C GLN A 52 7.18 16.02 -11.49
N MET A 53 7.21 15.61 -10.22
CA MET A 53 6.19 15.98 -9.24
C MET A 53 6.81 16.28 -7.87
N PRO A 54 6.11 17.04 -7.00
CA PRO A 54 6.55 17.19 -5.62
C PRO A 54 6.66 15.84 -4.92
N SER A 55 7.68 15.65 -4.07
CA SER A 55 7.94 14.38 -3.37
C SER A 55 6.75 13.87 -2.55
N LYS A 56 5.92 14.79 -2.02
CA LYS A 56 4.67 14.43 -1.33
C LYS A 56 3.69 13.67 -2.23
N ILE A 57 3.60 14.05 -3.50
CA ILE A 57 2.70 13.41 -4.48
C ILE A 57 3.25 12.04 -4.88
N HIS A 58 4.55 11.91 -5.13
CA HIS A 58 5.19 10.61 -5.37
C HIS A 58 4.90 9.62 -4.23
N HIS A 59 5.11 10.05 -2.99
CA HIS A 59 4.89 9.19 -1.83
C HIS A 59 3.42 8.81 -1.67
N PHE A 60 2.50 9.72 -1.97
CA PHE A 60 1.07 9.43 -1.98
C PHE A 60 0.70 8.37 -3.04
N LEU A 61 1.10 8.56 -4.29
CA LEU A 61 0.82 7.64 -5.39
C LEU A 61 1.49 6.27 -5.19
N TRP A 62 2.68 6.24 -4.59
CA TRP A 62 3.33 5.00 -4.18
C TRP A 62 2.51 4.25 -3.12
N LYS A 63 1.97 4.94 -2.11
CA LYS A 63 1.10 4.31 -1.10
C LYS A 63 -0.21 3.81 -1.71
N ALA A 64 -0.80 4.57 -2.64
CA ALA A 64 -2.03 4.19 -3.35
C ALA A 64 -1.83 2.91 -4.18
N SER A 65 -0.82 2.89 -5.05
CA SER A 65 -0.48 1.71 -5.87
C SER A 65 -0.06 0.50 -5.02
N SER A 66 0.54 0.73 -3.85
CA SER A 66 0.98 -0.32 -2.92
C SER A 66 -0.11 -0.83 -1.96
N ARG A 67 -1.38 -0.41 -2.15
CA ARG A 67 -2.51 -0.72 -1.24
C ARG A 67 -2.22 -0.43 0.24
N SER A 68 -1.48 0.64 0.50
CA SER A 68 -0.96 1.02 1.82
C SER A 68 -1.65 2.26 2.40
N LEU A 69 -2.75 2.73 1.78
CA LEU A 69 -3.54 3.84 2.31
C LEU A 69 -4.32 3.40 3.57
N PRO A 70 -4.47 4.28 4.57
CA PRO A 70 -5.28 4.02 5.76
C PRO A 70 -6.78 4.17 5.46
N LYS A 71 -7.29 3.27 4.61
CA LYS A 71 -8.71 3.22 4.17
C LYS A 71 -9.51 2.19 4.97
N GLY A 72 -10.83 2.31 4.99
CA GLY A 72 -11.76 1.42 5.68
C GLY A 72 -11.47 -0.06 5.51
N SER A 73 -11.26 -0.56 4.29
CA SER A 73 -10.99 -2.00 4.12
C SER A 73 -9.61 -2.46 4.61
N ASN A 74 -8.60 -1.58 4.60
CA ASN A 74 -7.32 -1.88 5.23
C ASN A 74 -7.40 -1.84 6.77
N LEU A 75 -8.19 -0.90 7.32
CA LEU A 75 -8.42 -0.81 8.76
C LEU A 75 -9.23 -2.01 9.26
N LYS A 76 -10.25 -2.44 8.52
CA LYS A 76 -11.03 -3.64 8.80
C LYS A 76 -10.20 -4.91 8.72
N ARG A 77 -9.37 -5.06 7.68
CA ARG A 77 -8.40 -6.18 7.58
C ARG A 77 -7.44 -6.25 8.77
N ARG A 78 -7.11 -5.09 9.36
CA ARG A 78 -6.23 -4.99 10.54
C ARG A 78 -6.99 -5.02 11.87
N HIS A 79 -8.30 -5.30 11.85
CA HIS A 79 -9.16 -5.34 13.05
C HIS A 79 -9.18 -4.03 13.84
N VAL A 80 -8.94 -2.88 13.18
CA VAL A 80 -9.01 -1.55 13.81
C VAL A 80 -10.45 -1.03 13.85
N THR A 81 -11.27 -1.42 12.87
CA THR A 81 -12.69 -1.04 12.78
C THR A 81 -13.48 -2.18 12.14
N ASN A 82 -14.79 -2.24 12.42
CA ASN A 82 -15.70 -3.17 11.75
C ASN A 82 -16.35 -2.56 10.50
N GLN A 83 -16.21 -1.24 10.31
CA GLN A 83 -16.80 -0.51 9.19
C GLN A 83 -15.77 -0.29 8.08
N ASP A 84 -16.05 -0.81 6.90
CA ASP A 84 -15.27 -0.61 5.68
C ASP A 84 -15.97 0.29 4.66
N GLN A 85 -17.13 0.86 4.98
CA GLN A 85 -17.84 1.77 4.10
C GLN A 85 -17.13 3.12 3.99
N CYS A 86 -17.17 3.73 2.81
CA CYS A 86 -16.63 5.07 2.60
C CYS A 86 -17.34 6.08 3.50
N CYS A 87 -16.57 6.81 4.31
CA CYS A 87 -17.11 7.83 5.22
C CYS A 87 -17.72 9.05 4.52
N ARG A 88 -17.51 9.21 3.21
CA ARG A 88 -18.03 10.33 2.43
C ARG A 88 -19.37 10.02 1.78
N CYS A 89 -19.47 8.92 1.03
CA CYS A 89 -20.70 8.57 0.33
C CYS A 89 -21.56 7.55 1.07
N CYS A 90 -21.02 6.85 2.07
CA CYS A 90 -21.72 5.83 2.87
C CYS A 90 -22.37 4.69 2.04
N SER A 91 -21.98 4.51 0.78
CA SER A 91 -22.67 3.62 -0.17
C SER A 91 -21.90 2.36 -0.54
N SER A 92 -20.57 2.41 -0.49
CA SER A 92 -19.69 1.35 -0.98
C SER A 92 -18.45 1.19 -0.11
N GLU A 93 -17.79 0.04 -0.25
CA GLU A 93 -16.53 -0.24 0.44
C GLU A 93 -15.47 0.80 0.07
N GLU A 94 -14.77 1.30 1.08
CA GLU A 94 -13.69 2.25 1.00
C GLU A 94 -12.42 1.57 0.48
N THR A 95 -12.34 1.41 -0.84
CA THR A 95 -11.17 0.93 -1.58
C THR A 95 -10.33 2.10 -2.12
N GLU A 96 -9.08 1.86 -2.53
CA GLU A 96 -8.23 2.90 -3.13
C GLU A 96 -8.85 3.47 -4.42
N LYS A 97 -9.42 2.60 -5.27
CA LYS A 97 -10.13 3.03 -6.47
C LYS A 97 -11.34 3.87 -6.10
N HIS A 98 -12.10 3.44 -5.11
CA HIS A 98 -13.29 4.17 -4.69
C HIS A 98 -12.96 5.57 -4.16
N ILE A 99 -12.06 5.69 -3.18
CA ILE A 99 -11.75 6.99 -2.57
C ILE A 99 -11.10 7.98 -3.55
N LEU A 100 -10.40 7.48 -4.58
CA LEU A 100 -9.74 8.32 -5.57
C LEU A 100 -10.61 8.61 -6.79
N PHE A 101 -11.45 7.68 -7.23
CA PHE A 101 -12.08 7.77 -8.55
C PHE A 101 -13.59 7.47 -8.54
N ASP A 102 -14.04 6.40 -7.88
CA ASP A 102 -15.47 6.01 -7.97
C ASP A 102 -16.38 6.80 -7.02
N CYS A 103 -15.83 7.38 -5.95
CA CYS A 103 -16.61 8.13 -4.98
C CYS A 103 -17.23 9.37 -5.65
N PRO A 104 -18.55 9.60 -5.51
CA PRO A 104 -19.21 10.77 -6.09
C PRO A 104 -18.56 12.11 -5.69
N TYR A 105 -17.97 12.17 -4.50
CA TYR A 105 -17.22 13.34 -4.04
C TYR A 105 -15.86 13.47 -4.74
N ALA A 106 -15.15 12.36 -4.95
CA ALA A 106 -13.90 12.36 -5.70
C ALA A 106 -14.13 12.77 -7.17
N GLN A 107 -15.20 12.26 -7.80
CA GLN A 107 -15.59 12.65 -9.15
C GLN A 107 -15.87 14.15 -9.28
N GLN A 108 -16.52 14.77 -8.27
CA GLN A 108 -16.72 16.23 -8.27
C GLN A 108 -15.41 17.01 -8.25
N ILE A 109 -14.42 16.56 -7.46
CA ILE A 109 -13.10 17.18 -7.40
C ILE A 109 -12.39 17.08 -8.75
N TRP A 110 -12.41 15.92 -9.38
CA TRP A 110 -11.77 15.75 -10.70
C TRP A 110 -12.46 16.55 -11.80
N ARG A 111 -13.80 16.65 -11.77
CA ARG A 111 -14.54 17.53 -12.68
C ARG A 111 -14.12 18.98 -12.53
N ALA A 112 -13.87 19.42 -11.30
CA ALA A 112 -13.41 20.77 -11.02
C ALA A 112 -11.94 20.99 -11.41
N SER A 113 -11.11 19.95 -11.46
CA SER A 113 -9.69 20.06 -11.82
C SER A 113 -9.42 20.10 -13.32
N GLY A 114 -10.45 20.04 -14.17
CA GLY A 114 -10.32 20.10 -15.63
C GLY A 114 -9.84 18.80 -16.28
N ILE A 115 -9.77 17.69 -15.53
CA ILE A 115 -9.44 16.36 -16.08
C ILE A 115 -10.72 15.74 -16.64
N SER A 116 -10.63 15.19 -17.86
CA SER A 116 -11.80 14.67 -18.58
C SER A 116 -12.47 13.50 -17.83
N ASN A 117 -13.79 13.60 -17.65
CA ASN A 117 -14.61 12.56 -17.02
C ASN A 117 -14.53 11.21 -17.73
N MET A 118 -14.22 11.16 -19.03
CA MET A 118 -14.32 9.91 -19.80
C MET A 118 -13.38 8.82 -19.28
N ILE A 119 -12.23 9.20 -18.73
CA ILE A 119 -11.26 8.24 -18.17
C ILE A 119 -11.63 7.86 -16.73
N LEU A 120 -12.32 8.75 -16.01
CA LEU A 120 -12.62 8.61 -14.59
C LEU A 120 -13.93 7.86 -14.32
N THR A 121 -14.81 7.76 -15.32
CA THR A 121 -16.07 7.00 -15.23
C THR A 121 -15.95 5.57 -15.73
N ASP A 122 -14.78 5.16 -16.21
CA ASP A 122 -14.57 3.78 -16.64
C ASP A 122 -14.50 2.85 -15.43
N THR A 123 -15.61 2.17 -15.16
CA THR A 123 -15.70 1.19 -14.07
C THR A 123 -14.84 -0.04 -14.33
N SER A 124 -14.48 -0.32 -15.60
CA SER A 124 -13.64 -1.46 -15.99
C SER A 124 -12.13 -1.18 -15.84
N ALA A 125 -11.72 0.08 -15.90
CA ALA A 125 -10.33 0.49 -15.73
C ALA A 125 -9.81 0.16 -14.33
N THR A 126 -8.58 -0.30 -14.25
CA THR A 126 -7.87 -0.51 -12.97
C THR A 126 -7.47 0.82 -12.36
N LEU A 127 -7.26 0.83 -11.03
CA LEU A 127 -6.71 2.00 -10.32
C LEU A 127 -5.44 2.54 -11.00
N GLU A 128 -4.61 1.63 -11.48
CA GLU A 128 -3.32 1.91 -12.10
C GLU A 128 -3.45 2.59 -13.46
N GLU A 129 -4.39 2.15 -14.30
CA GLU A 129 -4.70 2.80 -15.58
C GLU A 129 -5.27 4.21 -15.37
N MET A 130 -6.16 4.39 -14.38
CA MET A 130 -6.71 5.70 -14.04
C MET A 130 -5.62 6.64 -13.50
N MET A 131 -4.68 6.13 -12.70
CA MET A 131 -3.52 6.89 -12.24
C MET A 131 -2.62 7.30 -13.40
N GLU A 132 -2.35 6.40 -14.36
CA GLU A 132 -1.53 6.71 -15.54
C GLU A 132 -2.18 7.78 -16.42
N ALA A 133 -3.48 7.72 -16.62
CA ALA A 133 -4.24 8.73 -17.36
C ALA A 133 -4.20 10.13 -16.73
N CYS A 134 -4.08 10.23 -15.40
CA CYS A 134 -3.96 11.52 -14.71
C CYS A 134 -2.56 12.13 -14.79
N LEU A 135 -1.57 11.40 -15.31
CA LEU A 135 -0.16 11.82 -15.38
C LEU A 135 0.28 12.22 -16.79
N GLN A 136 -0.60 12.06 -17.78
CA GLN A 136 -0.42 12.55 -19.16
C GLN A 136 -0.94 13.98 -19.27
#